data_AF-A0A354S7D9-F1
#
_entry.id   AF-A0A354S7D9-F1
#
_cell.length_a   1.000
_cell.length_b   1.000
_cell.length_c   1.000
_cell.angle_alpha   90.00
_cell.angle_beta   90.00
_cell.angle_gamma   90.00
#
_symmetry.space_group_name_H-M   'P 1'
#
loop_
_entity.id
_entity.type
_entity.pdbx_description
1 polymer ?
#
loop_
_entity_poly.entity_id
_entity_poly.type
_entity_poly.pdbx_seq_one_letter_code
_entity_poly.pdbx_strand_id
1 'polypeptide(L)' 'EEHDEEKGLDLIMIYAPFAEYGAITKALEEKGMEILNSGFERIPMDTKTLTEEQQAEVEKLIEKLEEDDDVQAVYHTMAG' A
#
# COMPACT_ATOMS: atom_id res chain seq x y z
N GLU A 1 9.35 -4.31 -1.43
CA GLU A 1 9.73 -3.00 -0.85
C GLU A 1 11.21 -2.90 -0.47
N GLU A 2 11.89 -3.99 -0.10
CA GLU A 2 13.36 -3.96 0.21
C GLU A 2 14.31 -3.70 -0.99
N HIS A 3 13.81 -3.42 -2.20
CA HIS A 3 14.62 -3.43 -3.43
C HIS A 3 14.91 -2.04 -4.03
N ASP A 4 14.33 -0.96 -3.47
CA ASP A 4 14.36 0.38 -4.08
C ASP A 4 15.36 1.34 -3.40
N GLU A 5 15.63 1.20 -2.09
CA GLU A 5 16.61 2.04 -1.38
C GLU A 5 18.05 1.84 -1.91
N GLU A 6 18.36 0.65 -2.43
CA GLU A 6 19.70 0.31 -2.93
C GLU A 6 20.08 1.04 -4.23
N LYS A 7 19.10 1.63 -4.94
CA LYS A 7 19.30 2.28 -6.26
C LYS A 7 19.34 3.81 -6.22
N GLY A 8 19.10 4.45 -5.08
CA GLY A 8 19.10 5.92 -4.95
C GLY A 8 18.09 6.61 -5.87
N LEU A 9 16.94 5.98 -6.13
CA LEU A 9 15.88 6.51 -6.98
C LEU A 9 14.94 7.40 -6.15
N ASP A 10 14.62 8.59 -6.67
CA ASP A 10 13.56 9.44 -6.11
C ASP A 10 12.20 8.87 -6.49
N LEU A 11 11.48 8.32 -5.51
CA LEU A 11 10.16 7.71 -5.70
C LEU A 11 9.05 8.75 -5.53
N ILE A 12 8.01 8.64 -6.37
CA ILE A 12 6.78 9.43 -6.26
C ILE A 12 5.60 8.48 -6.08
N MET A 13 4.80 8.71 -5.04
CA MET A 13 3.58 7.97 -4.78
C MET A 13 2.37 8.82 -5.18
N ILE A 14 1.49 8.27 -6.03
CA ILE A 14 0.34 9.00 -6.58
C ILE A 14 -0.94 8.28 -6.16
N TYR A 15 -1.83 9.02 -5.48
CA TYR A 15 -3.17 8.55 -5.13
C TYR A 15 -4.24 9.33 -5.90
N ALA A 16 -5.24 8.62 -6.41
CA ALA A 16 -6.37 9.22 -7.10
C ALA A 16 -7.62 8.34 -6.99
N PRO A 17 -8.82 8.89 -7.27
CA PRO A 17 -10.03 8.09 -7.36
C PRO A 17 -9.92 7.00 -8.44
N PHE A 18 -10.62 5.88 -8.24
CA PHE A 18 -10.66 4.75 -9.18
C PHE A 18 -10.94 5.17 -10.64
N ALA A 19 -11.84 6.13 -10.84
CA ALA A 19 -12.22 6.63 -12.16
C ALA A 19 -11.04 7.23 -12.94
N GLU A 20 -10.01 7.72 -12.26
CA GLU A 20 -8.84 8.37 -12.86
C GLU A 20 -7.69 7.41 -13.17
N TYR A 21 -7.78 6.14 -12.72
CA TYR A 21 -6.68 5.17 -12.84
C TYR A 21 -6.15 5.07 -14.28
N GLY A 22 -7.03 4.81 -15.25
CA GLY A 22 -6.62 4.68 -16.65
C GLY A 22 -6.07 5.97 -17.26
N ALA A 23 -6.56 7.14 -16.84
CA ALA A 23 -6.07 8.42 -17.31
C ALA A 23 -4.65 8.70 -16.79
N ILE A 24 -4.39 8.38 -15.51
CA ILE A 24 -3.08 8.53 -14.88
C ILE A 24 -2.06 7.57 -15.50
N THR A 25 -2.38 6.27 -15.60
CA THR A 25 -1.50 5.27 -16.21
C THR A 25 -1.06 5.71 -17.61
N LYS A 26 -2.03 6.09 -18.45
CA LYS A 26 -1.75 6.55 -19.81
C LYS A 26 -0.86 7.80 -19.83
N ALA A 27 -1.12 8.78 -18.97
CA ALA A 27 -0.33 10.01 -18.92
C ALA A 27 1.11 9.79 -18.46
N LEU A 28 1.35 8.83 -17.55
CA LEU A 28 2.69 8.43 -17.10
C LEU A 28 3.45 7.72 -18.24
N GLU A 29 2.80 6.76 -18.91
CA GLU A 29 3.36 6.06 -20.07
C GLU A 29 3.73 7.02 -21.21
N GLU A 30 2.86 7.96 -21.56
CA GLU A 30 3.11 8.98 -22.59
C GLU A 30 4.29 9.90 -22.26
N LYS A 31 4.60 10.09 -20.97
CA LYS A 31 5.75 10.87 -20.49
C LYS A 31 7.01 10.02 -20.32
N GLY A 32 6.95 8.72 -20.60
CA GLY A 32 8.07 7.79 -20.42
C GLY A 32 8.43 7.58 -18.95
N MET A 33 7.48 7.79 -18.03
CA MET A 33 7.68 7.47 -16.61
C MET A 33 7.38 6.00 -16.37
N GLU A 34 8.35 5.29 -15.77
CA GLU A 34 8.19 3.90 -15.39
C GLU A 34 7.30 3.79 -14.14
N ILE A 35 6.26 2.95 -14.24
CA ILE A 35 5.39 2.63 -13.11
C ILE A 35 5.99 1.39 -12.43
N LEU A 36 6.61 1.58 -11.26
CA LEU A 36 7.21 0.49 -10.50
C LEU A 36 6.15 -0.38 -9.81
N ASN A 37 5.09 0.23 -9.31
CA ASN A 37 3.95 -0.45 -8.69
C ASN A 37 2.65 0.33 -8.99
N SER A 38 1.56 -0.39 -9.20
CA SER A 38 0.22 0.17 -9.35
C SER A 38 -0.80 -0.80 -8.77
N GLY A 39 -1.70 -0.28 -7.93
CA GLY A 39 -2.73 -1.08 -7.31
C GLY A 39 -3.86 -0.23 -6.75
N PHE A 40 -4.84 -0.90 -6.18
CA PHE A 40 -5.90 -0.25 -5.40
C PHE A 40 -5.65 -0.50 -3.94
N GLU A 41 -5.66 0.56 -3.15
CA GLU A 41 -5.48 0.50 -1.72
C GLU A 41 -6.69 1.08 -0.98
N ARG A 42 -6.85 0.70 0.28
CA ARG A 42 -7.84 1.29 1.18
C ARG A 42 -7.14 2.26 2.12
N ILE A 43 -7.36 3.55 1.90
CA ILE A 43 -6.87 4.59 2.80
C ILE A 43 -7.85 4.71 3.99
N PRO A 44 -7.39 4.51 5.24
CA PRO A 44 -8.25 4.66 6.40
C PRO A 44 -8.65 6.14 6.57
N MET A 45 -9.95 6.40 6.80
CA MET A 45 -10.43 7.75 7.09
C MET A 45 -10.11 8.18 8.53
N ASP A 46 -10.12 7.22 9.45
CA ASP A 46 -9.79 7.38 10.86
C ASP A 46 -8.84 6.27 11.27
N THR A 47 -7.83 6.60 12.09
CA THR A 47 -6.89 5.65 12.65
C THR A 47 -7.07 5.49 14.15
N LYS A 48 -6.65 4.34 14.68
CA LYS A 48 -6.71 4.02 16.10
C LYS A 48 -5.31 3.68 16.61
N THR A 49 -4.84 4.46 17.58
CA THR A 49 -3.63 4.14 18.34
C THR A 49 -3.92 2.99 19.30
N LEU A 50 -3.02 2.02 19.33
CA LEU A 50 -3.08 0.85 20.20
C LEU A 50 -1.93 0.89 21.22
N THR A 51 -2.06 0.12 22.29
CA THR A 51 -0.91 -0.17 23.16
C THR A 51 0.04 -1.15 22.47
N GLU A 52 1.29 -1.25 22.93
CA GLU A 52 2.27 -2.19 22.38
C GLU A 52 1.78 -3.65 22.39
N GLU A 53 1.11 -4.06 23.49
CA GLU A 53 0.52 -5.39 23.60
C GLU A 53 -0.59 -5.62 22.57
N GLN A 54 -1.48 -4.65 22.39
CA GLN A 54 -2.57 -4.72 21.40
C GLN A 54 -2.04 -4.70 19.97
N GLN A 55 -1.00 -3.90 19.70
CA GLN A 55 -0.34 -3.85 18.41
C GLN A 55 0.27 -5.22 18.08
N ALA A 56 1.01 -5.83 19.01
CA ALA A 56 1.60 -7.15 18.80
C ALA A 56 0.55 -8.25 18.55
N GLU A 57 -0.61 -8.18 19.22
CA GLU A 57 -1.72 -9.10 18.96
C GLU A 57 -2.33 -8.91 17.56
N VAL A 58 -2.48 -7.66 17.13
CA VAL A 58 -3.03 -7.30 15.81
C VAL A 58 -2.05 -7.67 14.70
N GLU A 59 -0.75 -7.39 14.86
CA GLU A 59 0.30 -7.78 13.91
C GLU A 59 0.31 -9.29 13.70
N LYS A 60 0.29 -10.07 14.79
CA LYS A 60 0.21 -11.54 14.70
C LYS A 60 -1.07 -12.04 14.02
N LEU A 61 -2.17 -11.31 14.12
CA LEU A 61 -3.40 -11.63 13.40
C LEU A 61 -3.26 -11.32 11.90
N ILE A 62 -2.68 -10.17 11.56
CA ILE A 62 -2.43 -9.77 10.17
C ILE A 62 -1.53 -10.78 9.48
N GLU A 63 -0.41 -11.16 10.10
CA GLU A 63 0.52 -12.18 9.56
C GLU A 63 -0.21 -13.47 9.18
N LYS A 64 -1.07 -13.98 10.07
CA LYS A 64 -1.85 -15.21 9.82
C LYS A 64 -2.86 -15.07 8.68
N LEU A 65 -3.40 -13.87 8.47
CA LEU A 65 -4.32 -13.62 7.38
C LEU A 65 -3.54 -13.53 6.06
N GLU A 66 -2.33 -12.96 6.07
CA GLU A 66 -1.46 -12.87 4.88
C GLU A 66 -0.85 -14.23 4.47
N GLU A 67 -0.70 -15.16 5.41
CA GLU A 67 -0.27 -16.54 5.14
C GLU A 67 -1.34 -17.40 4.44
N ASP A 68 -2.59 -16.93 4.36
CA ASP A 68 -3.67 -17.64 3.68
C ASP A 68 -3.65 -17.33 2.18
N ASP A 69 -3.42 -18.37 1.36
CA ASP A 69 -3.35 -18.27 -0.11
C ASP A 69 -4.63 -17.67 -0.75
N ASP A 70 -5.79 -17.78 -0.07
CA ASP A 70 -7.06 -17.20 -0.53
C ASP A 70 -7.17 -15.69 -0.20
N VAL A 71 -6.32 -15.17 0.69
CA VAL A 71 -6.29 -13.75 1.06
C VAL A 71 -5.41 -12.98 0.09
N GLN A 72 -5.99 -11.94 -0.52
CA GLN A 72 -5.30 -11.12 -1.52
C GLN A 72 -4.72 -9.82 -0.94
N ALA A 73 -5.32 -9.29 0.14
CA ALA A 73 -4.87 -8.08 0.82
C ALA A 73 -5.54 -7.97 2.20
N VAL A 74 -4.78 -7.48 3.19
CA VAL A 74 -5.27 -7.16 4.53
C VAL A 74 -5.22 -5.64 4.73
N TYR A 75 -6.31 -5.05 5.22
CA TYR A 75 -6.40 -3.61 5.51
C TYR A 75 -6.82 -3.40 6.96
N HIS A 76 -6.19 -2.44 7.63
CA HIS A 76 -6.51 -2.08 9.01
C HIS A 76 -6.52 -0.57 9.24
N THR A 77 -7.11 -0.15 10.35
CA THR A 77 -7.12 1.25 10.80
C THR A 77 -6.18 1.49 11.97
N MET A 78 -5.33 0.52 12.35
CA MET A 78 -4.27 0.75 13.34
C MET A 78 -3.37 1.90 12.88
N ALA A 79 -3.10 2.85 13.77
CA ALA A 79 -2.14 3.92 13.49
C ALA A 79 -0.74 3.31 13.35
N GLY A 80 -0.04 3.66 12.26
CA GLY A 80 1.36 3.30 12.05
C GLY A 80 2.32 4.11 12.90
#